data_AF-A0A7Y4VIV2-F1
#
_entry.id   AF-A0A7Y4VIV2-F1
#
_cell.length_a   1.000
_cell.length_b   1.000
_cell.length_c   1.000
_cell.angle_alpha   90.00
_cell.angle_beta   90.00
_cell.angle_gamma   90.00
#
_symmetry.space_group_name_H-M   'P 1'
#
loop_
_entity.id
_entity.type
_entity.pdbx_description
1 polymer ?
#
loop_
_entity_poly.entity_id
_entity_poly.type
_entity_poly.pdbx_seq_one_letter_code
_entity_poly.pdbx_strand_id
1 'polypeptide(L)' 'MKTIEIIGYRRANLGKNDSQKTREEGNVPCVLYGGDKQVHFHSPVILFRDLVYT' A
#
# COMPACT_ATOMS: atom_id res chain seq x y z
N MET A 1 -18.21 7.19 12.45
CA MET A 1 -16.83 7.07 11.91
C MET A 1 -16.92 7.00 10.40
N LYS A 2 -16.08 7.73 9.66
CA LYS A 2 -15.98 7.58 8.21
C LYS A 2 -15.23 6.28 7.92
N THR A 3 -15.75 5.49 6.99
CA THR A 3 -15.13 4.24 6.54
C THR A 3 -14.71 4.45 5.09
N ILE A 4 -13.51 3.99 4.75
CA ILE A 4 -12.97 4.02 3.39
C ILE A 4 -12.50 2.62 3.00
N GLU A 5 -12.53 2.32 1.72
CA GLU A 5 -12.04 1.06 1.16
C GLU A 5 -10.78 1.32 0.35
N ILE A 6 -9.73 0.53 0.59
CA ILE A 6 -8.47 0.59 -0.14
C ILE A 6 -8.14 -0.82 -0.64
N ILE A 7 -8.04 -0.96 -1.96
CA ILE A 7 -7.72 -2.23 -2.60
C ILE A 7 -6.19 -2.40 -2.63
N GLY A 8 -5.70 -3.41 -1.91
CA GLY A 8 -4.29 -3.74 -1.83
C GLY A 8 -3.92 -5.06 -2.51
N TYR A 9 -2.75 -5.10 -3.15
CA TYR A 9 -2.19 -6.29 -3.79
C TYR A 9 -0.96 -6.76 -3.02
N ARG A 10 -0.90 -8.06 -2.70
CA ARG A 10 0.19 -8.63 -1.90
C ARG A 10 1.53 -8.52 -2.62
N ARG A 11 2.56 -8.06 -1.90
CA ARG A 11 3.94 -8.00 -2.42
C ARG A 11 4.67 -9.30 -2.12
N ALA A 12 5.09 -10.00 -3.17
CA ALA A 12 5.93 -11.20 -3.05
C ALA A 12 7.41 -10.85 -2.85
N ASN A 13 7.89 -9.82 -3.56
CA ASN A 13 9.27 -9.36 -3.48
C ASN A 13 9.37 -8.06 -2.68
N LEU A 14 10.35 -8.03 -1.79
CA LEU A 14 10.68 -6.88 -0.94
C LEU A 14 12.10 -6.42 -1.24
N GLY A 15 12.36 -5.13 -1.03
CA GLY A 15 13.69 -4.55 -1.24
C GLY A 15 13.66 -3.30 -2.10
N LYS A 16 14.84 -2.72 -2.33
CA LYS A 16 15.01 -1.43 -3.01
C LYS A 16 14.45 -1.44 -4.43
N ASN A 17 14.87 -2.42 -5.24
CA ASN A 17 14.55 -2.47 -6.67
C ASN A 17 13.03 -2.66 -6.91
N ASP A 18 12.40 -3.65 -6.27
CA ASP A 18 10.96 -3.85 -6.39
C ASP A 18 10.15 -2.66 -5.87
N SER A 19 10.60 -2.02 -4.79
CA SER A 19 9.92 -0.83 -4.26
C SER A 19 10.09 0.38 -5.18
N GLN A 20 11.19 0.49 -5.92
CA GLN A 20 11.36 1.52 -6.94
C GLN A 20 10.39 1.27 -8.11
N LYS A 21 10.39 0.05 -8.66
CA LYS A 21 9.47 -0.34 -9.74
C LYS A 21 8.00 -0.11 -9.37
N THR A 22 7.60 -0.50 -8.16
CA THR A 22 6.23 -0.28 -7.65
C THR A 22 5.84 1.21 -7.72
N ARG A 23 6.77 2.12 -7.39
CA ARG A 23 6.52 3.57 -7.43
C ARG A 23 6.46 4.11 -8.86
N GLU A 24 7.32 3.60 -9.75
CA GLU A 24 7.30 3.95 -11.18
C GLU A 24 5.97 3.54 -11.84
N GLU A 25 5.34 2.46 -11.36
CA GLU A 25 4.00 2.01 -11.78
C GLU A 25 2.84 2.82 -11.17
N GLY A 26 3.12 3.88 -10.41
CA GLY A 26 2.09 4.72 -9.78
C GLY A 26 1.46 4.11 -8.51
N ASN A 27 2.08 3.09 -7.94
CA ASN A 27 1.64 2.44 -6.70
C ASN A 27 2.51 2.86 -5.51
N VAL A 28 1.96 2.74 -4.30
CA VAL A 28 2.69 2.93 -3.04
C VAL A 28 2.86 1.59 -2.33
N PRO A 29 4.08 1.22 -1.92
CA PRO A 29 4.30 0.07 -1.03
C PRO A 29 3.80 0.39 0.39
N CYS A 30 3.05 -0.55 0.97
CA CYS A 30 2.39 -0.44 2.26
C CYS A 30 2.68 -1.66 3.15
N VAL A 31 2.50 -1.47 4.46
CA VAL A 31 2.56 -2.55 5.46
C VAL A 31 1.37 -2.40 6.40
N LEU A 32 0.59 -3.48 6.54
CA LEU A 32 -0.43 -3.59 7.58
C LEU A 32 0.09 -4.52 8.69
N TYR A 33 -0.03 -4.08 9.93
CA TYR A 33 0.40 -4.80 11.12
C TYR A 33 -0.62 -4.60 12.25
N GLY A 34 -0.44 -5.31 13.37
CA GLY A 34 -1.36 -5.28 14.52
C GLY A 34 -2.26 -6.51 14.66
N GLY A 35 -2.17 -7.46 13.73
CA GLY A 35 -2.67 -8.83 13.88
C GLY A 35 -1.53 -9.85 14.00
N ASP A 36 -1.81 -11.11 13.70
CA ASP A 36 -0.84 -12.22 13.87
C ASP A 36 0.43 -12.09 13.01
N LYS A 37 0.31 -11.49 11.82
CA LYS A 37 1.40 -11.35 10.84
C LYS A 37 1.37 -9.99 10.16
N GLN A 38 2.54 -9.52 9.74
CA GLN A 38 2.65 -8.36 8.86
C GLN A 38 2.19 -8.73 7.45
N VAL A 39 1.41 -7.85 6.84
CA VAL A 39 0.98 -7.97 5.44
C VAL A 39 1.67 -6.88 4.65
N HIS A 40 2.60 -7.28 3.77
CA HIS A 40 3.21 -6.38 2.79
C HIS A 40 2.34 -6.34 1.53
N PHE A 41 1.91 -5.15 1.15
CA PHE A 41 1.06 -4.94 -0.02
C PHE A 41 1.45 -3.66 -0.76
N HIS A 42 0.87 -3.42 -1.92
CA HIS A 42 0.88 -2.12 -2.58
C HIS A 42 -0.53 -1.74 -3.03
N SER A 43 -0.77 -0.45 -3.24
CA SER A 43 -2.05 0.07 -3.71
C SER A 43 -1.81 1.31 -4.58
N PRO A 44 -2.69 1.61 -5.55
CA PRO A 44 -2.64 2.88 -6.29
C PRO A 44 -2.66 4.08 -5.35
N VAL A 45 -1.82 5.08 -5.64
CA VAL A 45 -1.67 6.30 -4.80
C VAL A 45 -3.00 7.02 -4.60
N ILE A 46 -3.82 7.07 -5.64
CA ILE A 46 -5.07 7.86 -5.65
C ILE A 46 -6.07 7.40 -4.59
N LEU A 47 -6.04 6.12 -4.18
CA LEU A 47 -6.96 5.58 -3.18
C LEU A 47 -6.70 6.12 -1.76
N PHE A 48 -5.53 6.71 -1.50
CA PHE A 48 -5.19 7.28 -0.19
C PHE A 48 -5.54 8.77 -0.07
N ARG A 49 -6.00 9.42 -1.15
CA ARG A 49 -6.21 10.87 -1.17
C ARG A 49 -7.15 11.33 -0.05
N ASP A 50 -8.28 10.65 0.09
CA ASP A 50 -9.32 10.95 1.08
C ASP A 50 -8.98 10.44 2.50
N LEU A 51 -7.80 9.86 2.71
CA LEU A 51 -7.27 9.50 4.02
C LEU A 51 -6.18 10.46 4.47
N VAL A 52 -5.26 10.81 3.56
CA VAL A 52 -4.04 11.58 3.88
C VAL A 52 -4.30 13.08 3.89
N TYR A 53 -5.17 13.57 3.02
CA TYR A 53 -5.39 15.01 2.80
C TYR A 53 -6.75 15.51 3.31
N THR A 54 -7.32 14.83 4.31
CA THR A 54 -8.55 15.26 4.99
C THR A 54 -8.31 16.36 6.00
#